data_AF-A0A0D2IWH5-F1
#
_entry.id   AF-A0A0D2IWH5-F1
#
_cell.length_a   1.000
_cell.length_b   1.000
_cell.length_c   1.000
_cell.angle_alpha   90.00
_cell.angle_beta   90.00
_cell.angle_gamma   90.00
#
_symmetry.space_group_name_H-M   'P 1'
#
loop_
_entity.id
_entity.type
_entity.pdbx_description
1 polymer ?
#
loop_
_entity_poly.entity_id
_entity_poly.type
_entity_poly.pdbx_seq_one_letter_code
_entity_poly.pdbx_strand_id
1 'polypeptide(L)'
;MKSFTTASPKNFAYLESLGASKVKCFDYRSPTVAEDVAAGLKSSNGPLAGVIDCTSVTNAVQTCASILSLSNNADKIIATVLPPPETITNARRIFGLSLKENEVGKAIYEDFLPEALSKGTFIPAPEPMVVGTGLEAMQAAFDAQKAGVSAKKVIVKL
;
A
#
# COMPACT_ATOMS: atom_id res chain seq x y z
N MET A 1 -9.25 3.20 -12.13
CA MET A 1 -8.21 2.13 -12.17
C MET A 1 -8.74 0.92 -11.41
N LYS A 2 -8.54 -0.31 -11.92
CA LYS A 2 -8.87 -1.54 -11.17
C LYS A 2 -7.68 -1.89 -10.28
N SER A 3 -7.91 -2.31 -9.05
CA SER A 3 -6.84 -2.77 -8.16
C SER A 3 -7.19 -4.11 -7.53
N PHE A 4 -6.16 -4.92 -7.34
CA PHE A 4 -6.21 -6.17 -6.59
C PHE A 4 -5.35 -5.95 -5.36
N THR A 5 -5.88 -6.23 -4.18
CA THR A 5 -5.19 -5.96 -2.91
C THR A 5 -5.33 -7.13 -1.96
N THR A 6 -4.30 -7.33 -1.13
CA THR A 6 -4.32 -8.32 -0.07
C THR A 6 -4.37 -7.62 1.28
N ALA A 7 -5.31 -7.99 2.14
CA ALA A 7 -5.48 -7.38 3.46
C ALA A 7 -6.16 -8.35 4.44
N SER A 8 -6.32 -7.95 5.71
CA SER A 8 -7.20 -8.71 6.61
C SER A 8 -8.67 -8.53 6.20
N PRO A 9 -9.52 -9.58 6.26
CA PRO A 9 -10.93 -9.50 5.86
C PRO A 9 -11.71 -8.38 6.53
N LYS A 10 -11.43 -8.10 7.80
CA LYS A 10 -12.05 -7.00 8.56
C LYS A 10 -11.88 -5.60 7.93
N ASN A 11 -10.92 -5.43 7.02
CA ASN A 11 -10.64 -4.16 6.34
C ASN A 11 -11.13 -4.11 4.89
N PHE A 12 -11.79 -5.15 4.37
CA PHE A 12 -12.19 -5.19 2.95
C PHE A 12 -13.19 -4.09 2.60
N ALA A 13 -14.25 -3.93 3.40
CA ALA A 13 -15.23 -2.86 3.20
C ALA A 13 -14.58 -1.47 3.24
N TYR A 14 -13.60 -1.28 4.12
CA TYR A 14 -12.83 -0.05 4.19
C TYR A 14 -11.97 0.16 2.93
N LEU A 15 -11.28 -0.86 2.42
CA LEU A 15 -10.47 -0.74 1.20
C LEU A 15 -11.32 -0.47 -0.04
N GLU A 16 -12.50 -1.08 -0.13
CA GLU A 16 -13.47 -0.83 -1.20
C GLU A 16 -13.98 0.62 -1.18
N SER A 17 -14.09 1.25 -0.02
CA SER A 17 -14.54 2.64 0.10
C SER A 17 -13.48 3.68 -0.31
N LEU A 18 -12.20 3.31 -0.42
CA LEU A 18 -11.10 4.24 -0.76
C LEU A 18 -11.03 4.67 -2.24
N GLY A 19 -12.05 4.37 -3.04
CA GLY A 19 -12.25 5.05 -4.33
C GLY A 19 -11.48 4.50 -5.54
N ALA A 20 -10.78 3.36 -5.41
CA ALA A 20 -10.41 2.62 -6.60
C ALA A 20 -11.67 2.07 -7.27
N SER A 21 -11.87 2.38 -8.56
CA SER A 21 -13.13 2.17 -9.29
C SER A 21 -13.70 0.75 -9.16
N LYS A 22 -12.82 -0.25 -8.96
CA LYS A 22 -13.13 -1.61 -8.50
C LYS A 22 -11.91 -2.15 -7.74
N VAL A 23 -12.03 -2.30 -6.41
CA VAL A 23 -11.06 -3.03 -5.59
C VAL A 23 -11.51 -4.47 -5.47
N LYS A 24 -10.62 -5.44 -5.72
CA LYS A 24 -10.82 -6.83 -5.32
C LYS A 24 -9.88 -7.16 -4.17
N CYS A 25 -10.44 -7.49 -3.01
CA CYS A 25 -9.69 -7.80 -1.81
C CYS A 25 -9.53 -9.31 -1.63
N PHE A 26 -8.34 -9.73 -1.18
CA PHE A 26 -7.99 -11.12 -0.87
C PHE A 26 -7.37 -11.19 0.52
N ASP A 27 -7.59 -12.28 1.26
CA ASP A 27 -6.96 -12.44 2.58
C ASP A 27 -5.50 -12.82 2.38
N TYR A 28 -4.57 -11.98 2.82
CA TYR A 28 -3.13 -12.26 2.71
C TYR A 28 -2.71 -13.53 3.48
N ARG A 29 -3.55 -14.01 4.42
CA ARG A 29 -3.29 -15.21 5.20
C ARG A 29 -3.73 -16.49 4.48
N SER A 30 -4.48 -16.38 3.38
CA SER A 30 -4.88 -17.54 2.62
C SER A 30 -3.64 -18.25 2.05
N PRO A 31 -3.51 -19.57 2.20
CA PRO A 31 -2.41 -20.31 1.59
C PRO A 31 -2.43 -20.27 0.06
N THR A 32 -3.59 -19.93 -0.55
CA THR A 32 -3.80 -19.84 -2.00
C THR A 32 -3.86 -18.40 -2.51
N VAL A 33 -3.49 -17.41 -1.69
CA VAL A 33 -3.67 -15.99 -2.04
C VAL A 33 -2.98 -15.62 -3.36
N ALA A 34 -1.83 -16.22 -3.66
CA ALA A 34 -1.10 -15.93 -4.89
C ALA A 34 -1.86 -16.44 -6.13
N GLU A 35 -2.39 -17.66 -6.05
CA GLU A 35 -3.20 -18.30 -7.09
C GLU A 35 -4.50 -17.54 -7.30
N ASP A 36 -5.19 -17.17 -6.22
CA ASP A 36 -6.48 -16.48 -6.27
C ASP A 36 -6.34 -15.09 -6.90
N VAL A 37 -5.30 -14.33 -6.51
CA VAL A 37 -5.00 -13.03 -7.11
C VAL A 37 -4.61 -13.19 -8.57
N ALA A 38 -3.76 -14.17 -8.92
CA ALA A 38 -3.32 -14.41 -10.28
C ALA A 38 -4.48 -14.82 -11.21
N ALA A 39 -5.39 -15.67 -10.75
CA ALA A 39 -6.62 -16.03 -11.45
C ALA A 39 -7.51 -14.79 -11.65
N GLY A 40 -7.64 -13.97 -10.61
CA GLY A 40 -8.32 -12.69 -10.65
C GLY A 40 -7.76 -11.74 -11.72
N LEU A 41 -6.43 -11.61 -11.79
CA LEU A 41 -5.74 -10.81 -12.79
C LEU A 41 -5.97 -11.33 -14.20
N LYS A 42 -5.83 -12.64 -14.43
CA LYS A 42 -6.12 -13.28 -15.72
C LYS A 42 -7.55 -13.01 -16.18
N SER A 43 -8.53 -13.15 -15.27
CA SER A 43 -9.95 -12.90 -15.58
C SER A 43 -10.26 -11.44 -15.92
N SER A 44 -9.37 -10.50 -15.55
CA SER A 44 -9.61 -9.07 -15.74
C SER A 44 -9.31 -8.58 -17.17
N ASN A 45 -8.61 -9.38 -17.98
CA ASN A 45 -8.19 -9.11 -19.37
C ASN A 45 -7.60 -7.70 -19.61
N GLY A 46 -6.96 -7.11 -18.60
CA GLY A 46 -6.34 -5.79 -18.70
C GLY A 46 -4.82 -5.84 -18.50
N PRO A 47 -4.07 -4.83 -19.01
CA PRO A 47 -2.63 -4.75 -18.77
C PRO A 47 -2.35 -4.56 -17.27
N LEU A 48 -1.34 -5.26 -16.76
CA LEU A 48 -0.83 -5.08 -15.41
C LEU A 48 0.28 -4.03 -15.41
N ALA A 49 0.10 -2.94 -14.68
CA ALA A 49 1.12 -1.90 -14.53
C ALA A 49 2.32 -2.37 -13.69
N GLY A 50 2.06 -3.19 -12.66
CA GLY A 50 3.06 -3.71 -11.74
C GLY A 50 2.42 -4.15 -10.43
N VAL A 51 3.26 -4.49 -9.45
CA VAL A 51 2.85 -4.85 -8.09
C VAL A 51 3.56 -3.95 -7.10
N ILE A 52 2.87 -3.57 -6.02
CA ILE A 52 3.44 -2.80 -4.93
C ILE A 52 3.29 -3.61 -3.65
N ASP A 53 4.42 -3.97 -3.04
CA ASP A 53 4.49 -4.52 -1.70
C ASP A 53 4.68 -3.37 -0.70
N CYS A 54 3.61 -3.08 0.04
CA CYS A 54 3.56 -2.05 1.06
C CYS A 54 4.01 -2.52 2.45
N THR A 55 4.55 -3.74 2.57
CA THR A 55 4.87 -4.35 3.88
C THR A 55 6.30 -4.86 3.95
N SER A 56 6.75 -5.59 2.94
CA SER A 56 8.07 -6.24 2.87
C SER A 56 8.41 -7.11 4.08
N VAL A 57 7.39 -7.70 4.70
CA VAL A 57 7.50 -8.67 5.80
C VAL A 57 6.81 -9.97 5.41
N THR A 58 7.10 -11.05 6.16
CA THR A 58 6.38 -12.34 6.04
C THR A 58 6.28 -12.86 4.61
N ASN A 59 7.39 -12.80 3.87
CA ASN A 59 7.50 -13.25 2.47
C ASN A 59 6.61 -12.50 1.46
N ALA A 60 6.14 -11.29 1.77
CA ALA A 60 5.26 -10.52 0.88
C ALA A 60 5.87 -10.30 -0.51
N VAL A 61 7.18 -10.05 -0.62
CA VAL A 61 7.87 -9.86 -1.91
C VAL A 61 7.83 -11.16 -2.73
N GLN A 62 8.03 -12.32 -2.09
CA GLN A 62 7.93 -13.63 -2.72
C GLN A 62 6.50 -13.89 -3.21
N THR A 63 5.49 -13.58 -2.39
CA THR A 63 4.08 -13.67 -2.80
C THR A 63 3.79 -12.80 -4.02
N CYS A 64 4.33 -11.57 -4.06
CA CYS A 64 4.21 -10.69 -5.22
C CYS A 64 4.86 -11.30 -6.47
N ALA A 65 6.05 -11.89 -6.34
CA ALA A 65 6.74 -12.58 -7.44
C ALA A 65 5.95 -13.81 -7.93
N SER A 66 5.38 -14.59 -7.01
CA SER A 66 4.50 -15.72 -7.34
C SER A 66 3.24 -15.26 -8.09
N ILE A 67 2.60 -14.18 -7.67
CA ILE A 67 1.44 -13.60 -8.37
C ILE A 67 1.81 -13.20 -9.80
N LEU A 68 2.96 -12.53 -10.00
CA LEU A 68 3.44 -12.15 -11.33
C LEU A 68 3.73 -13.38 -12.20
N SER A 69 4.42 -14.38 -11.67
CA SER A 69 4.70 -15.63 -12.38
C SER A 69 3.42 -16.37 -12.78
N LEU A 70 2.54 -16.63 -11.82
CA LEU A 70 1.27 -17.34 -12.01
C LEU A 70 0.32 -16.60 -12.95
N SER A 71 0.41 -15.27 -13.04
CA SER A 71 -0.43 -14.44 -13.92
C SER A 71 0.17 -14.19 -15.31
N ASN A 72 1.30 -14.81 -15.67
CA ASN A 72 2.04 -14.57 -16.93
C ASN A 72 2.55 -13.12 -17.07
N ASN A 73 2.98 -12.50 -15.98
CA ASN A 73 3.51 -11.13 -15.90
C ASN A 73 4.89 -11.08 -15.21
N ALA A 74 5.70 -12.14 -15.34
CA ALA A 74 7.00 -12.25 -14.65
C ALA A 74 8.00 -11.12 -15.02
N ASP A 75 7.79 -10.46 -16.15
CA ASP A 75 8.56 -9.30 -16.63
C ASP A 75 8.24 -7.99 -15.88
N LYS A 76 7.13 -7.94 -15.13
CA LYS A 76 6.71 -6.72 -14.42
C LYS A 76 7.54 -6.45 -13.17
N ILE A 77 7.58 -5.18 -12.78
CA ILE A 77 8.32 -4.71 -11.60
C ILE A 77 7.49 -4.91 -10.33
N ILE A 78 8.18 -5.27 -9.25
CA ILE A 78 7.67 -5.23 -7.88
C ILE A 78 8.29 -4.03 -7.18
N ALA A 79 7.48 -3.03 -6.83
CA ALA A 79 7.91 -1.96 -5.95
C ALA A 79 7.83 -2.41 -4.49
N THR A 80 8.86 -2.17 -3.69
CA THR A 80 8.91 -2.59 -2.28
C THR A 80 9.22 -1.42 -1.34
N VAL A 81 8.76 -1.50 -0.09
CA VAL A 81 9.04 -0.49 0.95
C VAL A 81 10.32 -0.76 1.73
N LEU A 82 10.77 -2.02 1.79
CA LEU A 82 12.08 -2.41 2.34
C LEU A 82 12.96 -3.06 1.25
N PRO A 83 14.27 -3.23 1.49
CA PRO A 83 15.14 -3.92 0.54
C PRO A 83 14.60 -5.32 0.19
N PRO A 84 14.38 -5.62 -1.10
CA PRO A 84 13.92 -6.95 -1.49
C PRO A 84 15.02 -7.99 -1.35
N PRO A 85 14.69 -9.29 -1.28
CA PRO A 85 15.68 -10.36 -1.38
C PRO A 85 16.45 -10.28 -2.70
N GLU A 86 17.76 -10.55 -2.66
CA GLU A 86 18.62 -10.55 -3.87
C GLU A 86 18.18 -11.58 -4.92
N THR A 87 17.49 -12.62 -4.49
CA THR A 87 16.94 -13.67 -5.36
C THR A 87 15.78 -13.19 -6.24
N ILE A 88 15.18 -12.02 -5.97
CA ILE A 88 14.06 -11.46 -6.74
C ILE A 88 14.55 -10.24 -7.53
N THR A 89 15.01 -10.51 -8.76
CA THR A 89 15.76 -9.55 -9.58
C THR A 89 14.91 -8.44 -10.22
N ASN A 90 13.59 -8.59 -10.27
CA ASN A 90 12.63 -7.60 -10.76
C ASN A 90 12.00 -6.74 -9.64
N ALA A 91 12.46 -6.89 -8.40
CA ALA A 91 12.01 -6.04 -7.29
C ALA A 91 12.89 -4.80 -7.13
N ARG A 92 12.28 -3.65 -6.86
CA ARG A 92 12.96 -2.37 -6.66
C ARG A 92 12.40 -1.67 -5.43
N ARG A 93 13.28 -1.30 -4.51
CA ARG A 93 12.91 -0.55 -3.31
C ARG A 93 12.61 0.89 -3.68
N ILE A 94 11.46 1.39 -3.24
CA ILE A 94 11.15 2.82 -3.25
C ILE A 94 11.60 3.41 -1.92
N PHE A 95 12.52 4.36 -1.96
CA PHE A 95 12.91 5.12 -0.77
C PHE A 95 12.15 6.43 -0.71
N GLY A 96 11.05 6.47 0.05
CA GLY A 96 10.16 7.64 0.07
C GLY A 96 10.84 8.98 0.42
N LEU A 97 11.94 8.96 1.18
CA LEU A 97 12.68 10.18 1.50
C LEU A 97 13.45 10.78 0.32
N SER A 98 13.66 10.04 -0.77
CA SER A 98 14.31 10.60 -1.97
C SER A 98 13.42 11.60 -2.70
N LEU A 99 12.11 11.61 -2.44
CA LEU A 99 11.16 12.54 -3.06
C LEU A 99 11.53 14.01 -2.85
N LYS A 100 12.14 14.35 -1.71
CA LYS A 100 12.58 15.73 -1.44
C LYS A 100 13.73 16.18 -2.38
N GLU A 101 14.40 15.23 -3.03
CA GLU A 101 15.62 15.45 -3.83
C GLU A 101 15.37 15.20 -5.33
N ASN A 102 14.14 14.91 -5.76
CA ASN A 102 13.83 14.62 -7.16
C ASN A 102 12.51 15.26 -7.62
N GLU A 103 12.27 15.18 -8.93
CA GLU A 103 11.14 15.79 -9.62
C GLU A 103 9.77 15.30 -9.14
N VAL A 104 9.71 14.10 -8.56
CA VAL A 104 8.47 13.51 -8.05
C VAL A 104 7.97 14.25 -6.81
N GLY A 105 8.87 14.81 -5.99
CA GLY A 105 8.50 15.60 -4.82
C GLY A 105 7.64 16.81 -5.20
N LYS A 106 8.09 17.60 -6.17
CA LYS A 106 7.33 18.75 -6.69
C LYS A 106 5.98 18.29 -7.26
N ALA A 107 6.00 17.26 -8.11
CA ALA A 107 4.79 16.74 -8.75
C ALA A 107 3.71 16.32 -7.72
N ILE A 108 4.12 15.74 -6.59
CA ILE A 108 3.20 15.31 -5.53
C ILE A 108 2.79 16.49 -4.64
N TYR A 109 3.75 17.17 -4.03
CA TYR A 109 3.49 18.09 -2.90
C TYR A 109 3.14 19.52 -3.31
N GLU A 110 3.48 19.93 -4.54
CA GLU A 110 3.13 21.25 -5.06
C GLU A 110 2.03 21.15 -6.12
N ASP A 111 2.21 20.27 -7.10
CA ASP A 111 1.37 20.28 -8.31
C ASP A 111 0.08 19.47 -8.16
N PHE A 112 0.04 18.45 -7.29
CA PHE A 112 -1.12 17.57 -7.14
C PHE A 112 -1.86 17.71 -5.80
N LEU A 113 -1.17 17.47 -4.68
CA LEU A 113 -1.83 17.35 -3.38
C LEU A 113 -2.56 18.62 -2.93
N PRO A 114 -2.01 19.84 -3.04
CA PRO A 114 -2.70 21.05 -2.57
C PRO A 114 -4.07 21.24 -3.24
N GLU A 115 -4.11 21.12 -4.57
CA GLU A 115 -5.37 21.23 -5.32
C GLU A 115 -6.31 20.07 -4.99
N ALA A 116 -5.81 18.82 -5.00
CA ALA A 116 -6.64 17.64 -4.78
C ALA A 116 -7.25 17.58 -3.36
N LEU A 117 -6.51 18.05 -2.36
CA LEU A 117 -7.01 18.22 -0.99
C LEU A 117 -8.06 19.34 -0.91
N SER A 118 -7.81 20.49 -1.54
CA SER A 118 -8.76 21.62 -1.52
C SER A 118 -10.09 21.27 -2.19
N LYS A 119 -10.05 20.43 -3.23
CA LYS A 119 -11.24 19.94 -3.96
C LYS A 119 -11.86 18.69 -3.34
N GLY A 120 -11.23 18.09 -2.34
CA GLY A 120 -11.68 16.81 -1.75
C GLY A 120 -11.59 15.61 -2.70
N THR A 121 -10.90 15.73 -3.83
CA THR A 121 -10.67 14.60 -4.76
C THR A 121 -9.58 13.66 -4.26
N PHE A 122 -8.76 14.12 -3.31
CA PHE A 122 -7.91 13.29 -2.48
C PHE A 122 -8.38 13.36 -1.04
N ILE A 123 -8.81 12.23 -0.47
CA ILE A 123 -9.26 12.13 0.91
C ILE A 123 -8.13 11.52 1.74
N PRO A 124 -7.58 12.23 2.74
CA PRO A 124 -6.59 11.66 3.66
C PRO A 124 -7.15 10.42 4.34
N ALA A 125 -6.44 9.31 4.18
CA ALA A 125 -6.80 8.02 4.72
C ALA A 125 -5.55 7.32 5.29
N PRO A 126 -5.69 6.45 6.31
CA PRO A 126 -6.92 6.14 7.04
C PRO A 126 -7.38 7.24 7.99
N GLU A 127 -8.57 7.03 8.58
CA GLU A 127 -9.09 7.92 9.62
C GLU A 127 -8.07 8.10 10.76
N PRO A 128 -7.96 9.32 11.30
CA PRO A 128 -7.05 9.61 12.40
C PRO A 128 -7.51 8.92 13.70
N MET A 129 -6.54 8.46 14.46
CA MET A 129 -6.65 8.02 15.86
C MET A 129 -5.86 9.01 16.70
N VAL A 130 -6.56 10.00 17.25
CA VAL A 130 -5.95 11.03 18.09
C VAL A 130 -5.69 10.44 19.47
N VAL A 131 -4.42 10.40 19.87
CA VAL A 131 -3.99 9.80 21.14
C VAL A 131 -3.65 10.84 22.21
N GLY A 132 -3.63 12.11 21.84
CA GLY A 132 -3.42 13.22 22.76
C GLY A 132 -3.14 14.54 22.05
N THR A 133 -2.91 15.56 22.85
CA THR A 133 -2.50 16.90 22.42
C THR A 133 -1.15 17.23 23.07
N GLY A 134 -0.35 18.07 22.42
CA GLY A 134 0.95 18.50 22.92
C GLY A 134 2.05 17.44 22.77
N LEU A 135 3.30 17.87 22.93
CA LEU A 135 4.48 17.01 22.77
C LEU A 135 4.57 15.94 23.86
N GLU A 136 3.94 16.16 25.00
CA GLU A 136 3.82 15.20 26.11
C GLU A 136 3.10 13.90 25.70
N ALA A 137 2.24 13.95 24.68
CA ALA A 137 1.52 12.78 24.17
C ALA A 137 2.37 11.89 23.22
N MET A 138 3.61 12.28 22.91
CA MET A 138 4.44 11.55 21.94
C MET A 138 4.75 10.13 22.38
N GLN A 139 5.04 9.89 23.66
CA GLN A 139 5.32 8.54 24.13
C GLN A 139 4.10 7.62 23.96
N ALA A 140 2.91 8.11 24.34
CA ALA A 140 1.67 7.38 24.14
C ALA A 140 1.40 7.08 22.66
N ALA A 141 1.76 8.00 21.75
CA ALA A 141 1.66 7.78 20.31
C ALA A 141 2.59 6.67 19.81
N PHE A 142 3.84 6.64 20.27
CA PHE A 142 4.78 5.56 19.93
C PHE A 142 4.31 4.21 20.48
N ASP A 143 3.81 4.18 21.72
CA ASP A 143 3.31 2.97 22.35
C ASP A 143 2.08 2.42 21.59
N ALA A 144 1.14 3.29 21.21
CA ALA A 144 -0.02 2.92 20.41
C ALA A 144 0.39 2.38 19.02
N GLN A 145 1.33 3.05 18.34
CA GLN A 145 1.83 2.58 17.05
C GLN A 145 2.53 1.22 17.16
N LYS A 146 3.33 1.02 18.21
CA LYS A 146 4.08 -0.22 18.47
C LYS A 146 3.18 -1.40 18.82
N ALA A 147 2.07 -1.15 19.53
CA ALA A 147 1.05 -2.16 19.82
C ALA A 147 0.35 -2.69 18.55
N GLY A 148 0.48 -1.98 17.43
CA GLY A 148 -0.10 -2.33 16.15
C GLY A 148 -1.44 -1.62 15.94
N VAL A 149 -1.59 -1.03 14.75
CA VAL A 149 -2.76 -0.24 14.38
C VAL A 149 -3.31 -0.76 13.05
N SER A 150 -4.63 -0.86 12.93
CA SER A 150 -5.30 -1.36 11.73
C SER A 150 -6.19 -0.28 11.15
N ALA A 151 -5.94 0.08 9.89
CA ALA A 151 -6.75 1.05 9.13
C ALA A 151 -7.02 2.37 9.91
N LYS A 152 -6.03 2.84 10.68
CA LYS A 152 -6.04 4.12 11.40
C LYS A 152 -4.64 4.73 11.39
N LYS A 153 -4.58 6.05 11.49
CA LYS A 153 -3.30 6.78 11.61
C LYS A 153 -3.20 7.38 13.00
N VAL A 154 -2.17 7.01 13.77
CA VAL A 154 -1.92 7.62 15.08
C VAL A 154 -1.54 9.09 14.88
N ILE A 155 -2.24 9.99 15.56
CA ILE A 155 -2.05 11.44 15.47
C ILE A 155 -1.91 12.03 16.88
N VAL A 156 -0.96 12.95 17.03
CA VAL A 156 -0.89 13.89 18.14
C VAL A 156 -1.29 15.25 17.61
N LYS A 157 -2.21 15.93 18.30
CA LYS A 157 -2.56 17.32 17.99
C LYS A 157 -1.53 18.24 18.63
N LEU A 158 -1.12 19.28 17.92
CA LEU A 158 -0.28 20.34 18.47
C LEU A 158 -1.15 21.52 18.89
#